data_AF-A0A5B8VNR1-F1
#
_entry.id   AF-A0A5B8VNR1-F1
#
_cell.length_a   1.000
_cell.length_b   1.000
_cell.length_c   1.000
_cell.angle_alpha   90.00
_cell.angle_beta   90.00
_cell.angle_gamma   90.00
#
_symmetry.space_group_name_H-M   'P 1'
#
loop_
_entity.id
_entity.type
_entity.pdbx_description
1 polymer ?
#
loop_
_entity_poly.entity_id
_entity_poly.type
_entity_poly.pdbx_seq_one_letter_code
_entity_poly.pdbx_strand_id
1 'polypeptide(L)'
;MKRLYKQRICLTLAVLLLFGSIWSSCKKVPIVYSTTSDVNIVGYIDQHLDSFSLFKQMLQVTGYEGFLSAYGSYTLFLPTNSAVETYLKSRNKDSVNQMNVDSLKGLLKFHLIADTVYTISFTDGKLPYLTMYGQYLVTGATNTNGSTFYRINRQANIIESNLREGNGVIHVIDHVLEPATKTLAGLISSDPNYSIFADALKATGLYDSLNIDANLNKDTANAWMTVFAQSDSVFNANGIYSYNDLKDKYSNTGNPKDPADSLHLFVDYHIVNRANYLADIVSSTSYTTWAPFQAVTIKYTNDSILLNDDEFNGVHEQGVQIARTGSDLSATNGVIHKLTGLLYIKERSPFAVYWDVCKYPEIMNLPAYYQKQSYNYPWDQVPSFITPADGKTSRPQIAYVGGAGGSSPTVNYDYLDLQMGNNRMAWVELKTPLLVAGTYKVWICWRTAGKSQILQVSVDSTIMQRTFNKSTYLPSGTDAVLEAQGWKHYTTYTNNTVPGYLVGTVNIQTTGQHTIRFTALSGGDNGFWLDMVQFIPSEMDQLWPRFDQDGIAHYSADE
;
A
#
# COMPACT_ATOMS: atom_id res chain seq x y z
N MET A 1 36.13 -52.71 67.85
CA MET A 1 34.65 -52.63 68.00
C MET A 1 34.08 -51.23 68.29
N LYS A 2 34.76 -50.32 69.01
CA LYS A 2 34.22 -48.96 69.30
C LYS A 2 34.06 -48.02 68.08
N ARG A 3 34.79 -48.24 66.98
CA ARG A 3 34.74 -47.38 65.76
C ARG A 3 33.51 -47.67 64.87
N LEU A 4 33.04 -48.93 64.85
CA LEU A 4 31.86 -49.37 64.09
C LEU A 4 30.53 -48.91 64.70
N TYR A 5 30.48 -48.75 66.04
CA TYR A 5 29.27 -48.29 66.74
C TYR A 5 29.01 -46.79 66.56
N LYS A 6 30.07 -45.95 66.52
CA LYS A 6 29.94 -44.51 66.23
C LYS A 6 29.49 -44.22 64.78
N GLN A 7 29.95 -45.01 63.80
CA GLN A 7 29.52 -44.86 62.41
C GLN A 7 28.04 -45.20 62.21
N ARG A 8 27.54 -46.25 62.89
CA ARG A 8 26.12 -46.62 62.80
C ARG A 8 25.19 -45.56 63.42
N ILE A 9 25.58 -44.97 64.55
CA ILE A 9 24.80 -43.89 65.20
C ILE A 9 24.81 -42.60 64.36
N CYS A 10 25.94 -42.24 63.75
CA CYS A 10 26.00 -41.08 62.84
C CYS A 10 25.15 -41.30 61.57
N LEU A 11 25.09 -42.53 61.05
CA LEU A 11 24.27 -42.85 59.88
C LEU A 11 22.77 -42.79 60.19
N THR A 12 22.32 -43.30 61.36
CA THR A 12 20.90 -43.19 61.76
C THR A 12 20.49 -41.76 62.09
N LEU A 13 21.36 -40.95 62.71
CA LEU A 13 21.09 -39.52 62.93
C LEU A 13 21.04 -38.73 61.61
N ALA A 14 21.91 -39.06 60.64
CA ALA A 14 21.88 -38.42 59.32
C ALA A 14 20.61 -38.79 58.53
N VAL A 15 20.13 -40.03 58.61
CA VAL A 15 18.88 -40.46 57.95
C VAL A 15 17.64 -39.84 58.61
N LEU A 16 17.63 -39.65 59.94
CA LEU A 16 16.55 -38.96 60.64
C LEU A 16 16.50 -37.45 60.35
N LEU A 17 17.66 -36.80 60.18
CA LEU A 17 17.74 -35.38 59.74
C LEU A 17 17.34 -35.19 58.27
N LEU A 18 17.58 -36.18 57.41
CA LEU A 18 17.14 -36.19 56.00
C LEU A 18 15.62 -36.44 55.87
N PHE A 19 14.98 -37.18 56.78
CA PHE A 19 13.52 -37.34 56.77
C PHE A 19 12.77 -36.14 57.37
N GLY A 20 13.36 -35.41 58.33
CA GLY A 20 12.75 -34.20 58.91
C GLY A 20 12.72 -32.98 57.98
N SER A 21 13.57 -32.95 56.95
CA SER A 21 13.68 -31.83 56.00
C SER A 21 12.71 -31.91 54.81
N ILE A 22 11.98 -33.02 54.64
CA ILE A 22 11.02 -33.20 53.54
C ILE A 22 9.60 -32.74 53.92
N TRP A 23 9.32 -32.52 55.21
CA TRP A 23 7.98 -32.10 55.68
C TRP A 23 7.75 -30.59 55.77
N SER A 24 8.73 -29.75 55.42
CA SER A 24 8.60 -28.28 55.45
C SER A 24 8.47 -27.60 54.09
N SER A 25 8.32 -28.36 53.00
CA SER A 25 8.20 -27.81 51.63
C SER A 25 6.82 -28.03 51.01
N CYS A 26 5.77 -27.77 51.77
CA CYS A 26 4.41 -27.66 51.26
C CYS A 26 3.82 -26.31 51.68
N LYS A 27 4.35 -25.21 51.11
CA LYS A 27 3.61 -23.95 51.13
C LYS A 27 2.46 -24.12 50.13
N LYS A 28 1.22 -24.04 50.60
CA LYS A 28 0.04 -23.88 49.72
C LYS A 28 0.36 -22.73 48.77
N VAL A 29 0.49 -23.01 47.48
CA VAL A 29 0.48 -21.96 46.46
C VAL A 29 -0.88 -21.28 46.58
N PRO A 30 -0.97 -19.99 46.94
CA PRO A 30 -2.22 -19.29 46.79
C PRO A 30 -2.47 -19.24 45.28
N ILE A 31 -3.39 -20.06 44.81
CA ILE A 31 -4.00 -19.83 43.51
C ILE A 31 -4.68 -18.47 43.68
N VAL A 32 -4.10 -17.43 43.08
CA VAL A 32 -4.77 -16.14 42.97
C VAL A 32 -5.93 -16.38 42.03
N TYR A 33 -7.09 -16.71 42.60
CA TYR A 33 -8.34 -16.49 41.89
C TYR A 33 -8.49 -14.98 41.82
N SER A 34 -8.01 -14.35 40.75
CA SER A 34 -8.53 -13.04 40.38
C SER A 34 -9.96 -13.28 39.86
N THR A 35 -10.90 -13.59 40.75
CA THR A 35 -12.31 -13.42 40.40
C THR A 35 -12.51 -11.92 40.32
N THR A 36 -12.52 -11.39 39.10
CA THR A 36 -13.00 -10.03 38.89
C THR A 36 -14.48 -9.98 39.24
N SER A 37 -14.92 -8.89 39.88
CA SER A 37 -16.35 -8.59 40.04
C SER A 37 -16.95 -7.98 38.77
N ASP A 38 -16.13 -7.70 37.77
CA ASP A 38 -16.57 -7.14 36.49
C ASP A 38 -17.52 -8.14 35.83
N VAL A 39 -18.70 -7.66 35.45
CA VAL A 39 -19.65 -8.45 34.67
C VAL A 39 -19.11 -8.67 33.26
N ASN A 40 -19.56 -9.73 32.59
CA ASN A 40 -19.33 -9.87 31.15
C ASN A 40 -20.30 -8.94 30.38
N ILE A 41 -20.12 -8.81 29.07
CA ILE A 41 -20.94 -7.94 28.22
C ILE A 41 -22.45 -8.23 28.37
N VAL A 42 -22.85 -9.50 28.46
CA VAL A 42 -24.26 -9.87 28.64
C VAL A 42 -24.77 -9.46 30.03
N GLY A 43 -23.96 -9.63 31.07
CA GLY A 43 -24.26 -9.17 32.42
C GLY A 43 -24.38 -7.64 32.52
N TYR A 44 -23.58 -6.89 31.77
CA TYR A 44 -23.75 -5.44 31.63
C TYR A 44 -25.12 -5.10 31.02
N ILE A 45 -25.51 -5.77 29.93
CA ILE A 45 -26.82 -5.58 29.29
C ILE A 45 -27.97 -5.91 30.26
N ASP A 46 -27.84 -6.98 31.04
CA ASP A 46 -28.86 -7.40 32.03
C ASP A 46 -29.04 -6.40 33.17
N GLN A 47 -27.99 -5.64 33.51
CA GLN A 47 -28.07 -4.57 34.51
C GLN A 47 -28.68 -3.26 33.96
N HIS A 48 -28.72 -3.10 32.63
CA HIS A 48 -29.13 -1.86 31.95
C HIS A 48 -30.26 -2.11 30.92
N LEU A 49 -31.26 -2.94 31.29
CA LEU A 49 -32.38 -3.31 30.41
C LEU A 49 -33.29 -2.14 30.05
N ASP A 50 -33.34 -1.10 30.87
CA ASP A 50 -34.00 0.18 30.56
C ASP A 50 -33.48 0.79 29.26
N SER A 51 -32.18 0.63 28.99
CA SER A 51 -31.50 1.17 27.80
C SER A 51 -31.26 0.14 26.69
N PHE A 52 -31.21 -1.17 27.00
CA PHE A 52 -30.78 -2.21 26.05
C PHE A 52 -31.67 -3.46 25.95
N SER A 53 -32.88 -3.45 26.51
CA SER A 53 -33.82 -4.59 26.45
C SER A 53 -34.11 -5.11 25.04
N LEU A 54 -34.18 -4.25 24.02
CA LEU A 54 -34.45 -4.70 22.65
C LEU A 54 -33.24 -5.41 22.03
N PHE A 55 -32.02 -4.97 22.32
CA PHE A 55 -30.81 -5.69 21.91
C PHE A 55 -30.69 -7.03 22.65
N LYS A 56 -31.02 -7.07 23.95
CA LYS A 56 -31.13 -8.33 24.71
C LYS A 56 -32.12 -9.29 24.04
N GLN A 57 -33.27 -8.80 23.59
CA GLN A 57 -34.24 -9.61 22.87
C GLN A 57 -33.67 -10.17 21.56
N MET A 58 -32.87 -9.41 20.81
CA MET A 58 -32.18 -9.91 19.61
C MET A 58 -31.22 -11.06 19.96
N LEU A 59 -30.45 -10.94 21.05
CA LEU A 59 -29.54 -12.01 21.51
C LEU A 59 -30.31 -13.28 21.87
N GLN A 60 -31.47 -13.15 22.52
CA GLN A 60 -32.32 -14.27 22.92
C GLN A 60 -32.93 -14.99 21.71
N VAL A 61 -33.57 -14.24 20.80
CA VAL A 61 -34.24 -14.80 19.60
C VAL A 61 -33.24 -15.52 18.68
N THR A 62 -32.00 -15.04 18.62
CA THR A 62 -30.95 -15.63 17.77
C THR A 62 -30.15 -16.73 18.45
N GLY A 63 -30.25 -16.86 19.78
CA GLY A 63 -29.44 -17.78 20.58
C GLY A 63 -27.99 -17.32 20.80
N TYR A 64 -27.66 -16.05 20.54
CA TYR A 64 -26.29 -15.50 20.66
C TYR A 64 -25.92 -15.09 22.08
N GLU A 65 -26.88 -15.09 23.01
CA GLU A 65 -26.63 -14.76 24.41
C GLU A 65 -25.56 -15.65 25.06
N GLY A 66 -25.65 -16.98 24.86
CA GLY A 66 -24.65 -17.91 25.38
C GLY A 66 -23.27 -17.72 24.74
N PHE A 67 -23.23 -17.37 23.45
CA PHE A 67 -21.98 -17.06 22.74
C PHE A 67 -21.29 -15.83 23.32
N LEU A 68 -22.03 -14.72 23.48
CA LEU A 68 -21.48 -13.47 23.99
C LEU A 68 -21.20 -13.50 25.50
N SER A 69 -21.79 -14.45 26.22
CA SER A 69 -21.50 -14.70 27.63
C SER A 69 -20.19 -15.47 27.85
N ALA A 70 -19.70 -16.17 26.82
CA ALA A 70 -18.50 -16.99 26.92
C ALA A 70 -17.23 -16.14 27.12
N TYR A 71 -16.21 -16.76 27.69
CA TYR A 71 -14.88 -16.14 27.80
C TYR A 71 -14.31 -15.85 26.41
N GLY A 72 -13.71 -14.68 26.26
CA GLY A 72 -13.16 -14.19 25.01
C GLY A 72 -12.77 -12.72 25.13
N SER A 73 -12.37 -12.14 24.02
CA SER A 73 -12.09 -10.71 23.88
C SER A 73 -12.97 -10.18 22.76
N TYR A 74 -13.96 -9.37 23.13
CA TYR A 74 -14.92 -8.83 22.20
C TYR A 74 -14.95 -7.31 22.26
N THR A 75 -15.32 -6.69 21.14
CA THR A 75 -15.80 -5.32 21.10
C THR A 75 -17.22 -5.35 20.60
N LEU A 76 -18.15 -4.87 21.42
CA LEU A 76 -19.56 -4.74 21.06
C LEU A 76 -19.88 -3.27 20.82
N PHE A 77 -20.36 -2.97 19.62
CA PHE A 77 -21.07 -1.72 19.37
C PHE A 77 -22.54 -1.95 19.76
N LEU A 78 -22.96 -1.42 20.91
CA LEU A 78 -24.26 -1.72 21.53
C LEU A 78 -25.29 -0.63 21.18
N PRO A 79 -26.28 -0.90 20.32
CA PRO A 79 -27.32 0.07 20.02
C PRO A 79 -28.29 0.22 21.21
N THR A 80 -28.69 1.46 21.48
CA THR A 80 -29.75 1.76 22.46
C THR A 80 -31.12 1.23 22.00
N ASN A 81 -32.08 1.16 22.92
CA ASN A 81 -33.46 0.83 22.60
C ASN A 81 -34.03 1.76 21.52
N SER A 82 -33.78 3.07 21.61
CA SER A 82 -34.22 4.04 20.60
C SER A 82 -33.63 3.78 19.21
N ALA A 83 -32.36 3.38 19.15
CA ALA A 83 -31.69 2.98 17.92
C ALA A 83 -32.38 1.75 17.28
N VAL A 84 -32.67 0.74 18.10
CA VAL A 84 -33.34 -0.49 17.65
C VAL A 84 -34.78 -0.23 17.20
N GLU A 85 -35.55 0.58 17.92
CA GLU A 85 -36.91 0.98 17.52
C GLU A 85 -36.92 1.70 16.17
N THR A 86 -35.97 2.63 15.97
CA THR A 86 -35.81 3.36 14.71
C THR A 86 -35.52 2.40 13.56
N TYR A 87 -34.62 1.44 13.78
CA TYR A 87 -34.33 0.39 12.82
C TYR A 87 -35.56 -0.47 12.50
N LEU A 88 -36.32 -0.93 13.51
CA LEU A 88 -37.53 -1.73 13.29
C LEU A 88 -38.59 -0.96 12.48
N LYS A 89 -38.82 0.32 12.80
CA LYS A 89 -39.73 1.20 12.05
C LYS A 89 -39.29 1.34 10.59
N SER A 90 -37.99 1.50 10.33
CA SER A 90 -37.45 1.58 8.96
C SER A 90 -37.71 0.31 8.13
N ARG A 91 -37.95 -0.83 8.80
CA ARG A 91 -38.27 -2.13 8.19
C ARG A 91 -39.77 -2.45 8.20
N ASN A 92 -40.62 -1.51 8.63
CA ASN A 92 -42.05 -1.71 8.85
C ASN A 92 -42.33 -2.91 9.79
N LYS A 93 -41.61 -2.96 10.91
CA LYS A 93 -41.74 -3.98 11.95
C LYS A 93 -42.03 -3.32 13.29
N ASP A 94 -42.92 -3.94 14.06
CA ASP A 94 -43.33 -3.46 15.38
C ASP A 94 -42.56 -4.13 16.52
N SER A 95 -41.89 -5.26 16.25
CA SER A 95 -41.10 -5.97 17.26
C SER A 95 -39.96 -6.78 16.66
N VAL A 96 -38.94 -7.07 17.47
CA VAL A 96 -37.80 -7.92 17.11
C VAL A 96 -38.25 -9.31 16.64
N ASN A 97 -39.33 -9.84 17.21
CA ASN A 97 -39.86 -11.17 16.85
C ASN A 97 -40.42 -11.25 15.42
N GLN A 98 -40.72 -10.11 14.77
CA GLN A 98 -41.17 -10.07 13.37
C GLN A 98 -40.01 -10.03 12.36
N MET A 99 -38.76 -9.94 12.84
CA MET A 99 -37.56 -9.94 12.03
C MET A 99 -37.15 -11.37 11.66
N ASN A 100 -36.53 -11.52 10.49
CA ASN A 100 -35.94 -12.80 10.11
C ASN A 100 -34.72 -13.09 11.03
N VAL A 101 -34.68 -14.30 11.60
CA VAL A 101 -33.66 -14.71 12.58
C VAL A 101 -32.25 -14.68 11.99
N ASP A 102 -32.06 -15.10 10.74
CA ASP A 102 -30.73 -15.10 10.11
C ASP A 102 -30.24 -13.68 9.79
N SER A 103 -31.17 -12.78 9.45
CA SER A 103 -30.87 -11.36 9.30
C SER A 103 -30.43 -10.75 10.63
N LEU A 104 -31.10 -11.09 11.75
CA LEU A 104 -30.68 -10.67 13.09
C LEU A 104 -29.31 -11.22 13.47
N LYS A 105 -29.01 -12.49 13.14
CA LYS A 105 -27.66 -13.06 13.38
C LYS A 105 -26.59 -12.30 12.61
N GLY A 106 -26.84 -11.98 11.34
CA GLY A 106 -25.94 -11.17 10.52
C GLY A 106 -25.71 -9.78 11.13
N LEU A 107 -26.79 -9.13 11.56
CA LEU A 107 -26.77 -7.83 12.22
C LEU A 107 -25.92 -7.87 13.50
N LEU A 108 -26.17 -8.84 14.39
CA LEU A 108 -25.42 -9.00 15.64
C LEU A 108 -23.92 -9.23 15.39
N LYS A 109 -23.58 -10.08 14.41
CA LYS A 109 -22.19 -10.29 14.00
C LYS A 109 -21.52 -9.02 13.48
N PHE A 110 -22.27 -8.13 12.82
CA PHE A 110 -21.72 -6.88 12.31
C PHE A 110 -21.44 -5.85 13.42
N HIS A 111 -22.14 -5.95 14.55
CA HIS A 111 -21.87 -5.14 15.74
C HIS A 111 -20.71 -5.68 16.61
N LEU A 112 -20.13 -6.83 16.24
CA LEU A 112 -19.12 -7.52 17.03
C LEU A 112 -17.78 -7.59 16.31
N ILE A 113 -16.71 -7.30 17.03
CA ILE A 113 -15.33 -7.62 16.65
C ILE A 113 -14.77 -8.61 17.67
N ALA A 114 -14.05 -9.63 17.21
CA ALA A 114 -13.42 -10.64 18.06
C ALA A 114 -12.03 -10.19 18.58
N ASP A 115 -11.96 -8.97 19.11
CA ASP A 115 -10.80 -8.37 19.78
C ASP A 115 -11.29 -7.21 20.67
N THR A 116 -10.45 -6.69 21.57
CA THR A 116 -10.73 -5.48 22.35
C THR A 116 -10.18 -4.23 21.66
N VAL A 117 -11.07 -3.38 21.16
CA VAL A 117 -10.73 -2.19 20.37
C VAL A 117 -11.26 -0.95 21.09
N TYR A 118 -10.34 -0.10 21.55
CA TYR A 118 -10.64 1.15 22.25
C TYR A 118 -10.66 2.34 21.27
N THR A 119 -11.34 3.43 21.63
CA THR A 119 -11.45 4.62 20.78
C THR A 119 -10.12 5.30 20.48
N ILE A 120 -9.05 5.00 21.23
CA ILE A 120 -7.69 5.46 20.92
C ILE A 120 -7.20 4.98 19.54
N SER A 121 -7.77 3.88 19.04
CA SER A 121 -7.51 3.36 17.70
C SER A 121 -8.44 3.92 16.62
N PHE A 122 -9.48 4.69 17.01
CA PHE A 122 -10.47 5.22 16.08
C PHE A 122 -9.92 6.47 15.43
N THR A 123 -9.34 6.27 14.25
CA THR A 123 -8.92 7.33 13.33
C THR A 123 -9.92 7.43 12.18
N ASP A 124 -9.83 8.47 11.35
CA ASP A 124 -10.66 8.55 10.15
C ASP A 124 -10.24 7.46 9.15
N GLY A 125 -11.13 6.52 8.84
CA GLY A 125 -10.86 5.38 7.98
C GLY A 125 -11.28 4.03 8.58
N LYS A 126 -10.93 2.92 7.91
CA LYS A 126 -11.29 1.58 8.38
C LYS A 126 -10.55 1.18 9.65
N LEU A 127 -11.20 0.39 10.50
CA LEU A 127 -10.51 -0.41 11.50
C LEU A 127 -9.71 -1.53 10.83
N PRO A 128 -8.56 -1.93 11.38
CA PRO A 128 -7.78 -3.04 10.84
C PRO A 128 -8.42 -4.42 11.14
N TYR A 129 -9.51 -4.44 11.89
CA TYR A 129 -10.22 -5.64 12.32
C TYR A 129 -11.52 -5.83 11.54
N LEU A 130 -11.75 -7.05 11.06
CA LEU A 130 -13.05 -7.44 10.53
C LEU A 130 -14.06 -7.61 11.67
N THR A 131 -15.29 -7.22 11.40
CA THR A 131 -16.42 -7.66 12.22
C THR A 131 -16.58 -9.18 12.11
N MET A 132 -17.30 -9.78 13.05
CA MET A 132 -17.67 -11.19 12.96
C MET A 132 -18.59 -11.52 11.77
N TYR A 133 -19.11 -10.48 11.10
CA TYR A 133 -19.83 -10.61 9.83
C TYR A 133 -18.89 -10.76 8.62
N GLY A 134 -17.62 -10.37 8.75
CA GLY A 134 -16.63 -10.44 7.67
C GLY A 134 -16.50 -9.14 6.86
N GLN A 135 -16.99 -8.01 7.38
CA GLN A 135 -16.79 -6.69 6.79
C GLN A 135 -16.09 -5.75 7.78
N TYR A 136 -15.32 -4.79 7.26
CA TYR A 136 -14.69 -3.74 8.05
C TYR A 136 -15.70 -2.68 8.50
N LEU A 137 -15.49 -2.11 9.68
CA LEU A 137 -16.15 -0.87 10.09
C LEU A 137 -15.25 0.31 9.77
N VAL A 138 -15.86 1.39 9.28
CA VAL A 138 -15.19 2.68 9.06
C VAL A 138 -15.44 3.58 10.26
N THR A 139 -14.40 4.10 10.89
CA THR A 139 -14.49 5.09 11.96
C THR A 139 -14.22 6.49 11.44
N GLY A 140 -14.81 7.47 12.10
CA GLY A 140 -14.50 8.89 11.92
C GLY A 140 -14.45 9.56 13.28
N ALA A 141 -13.53 10.51 13.45
CA ALA A 141 -13.40 11.29 14.66
C ALA A 141 -13.48 12.78 14.32
N THR A 142 -14.33 13.51 15.02
CA THR A 142 -14.47 14.97 14.87
C THR A 142 -14.28 15.64 16.21
N ASN A 143 -13.46 16.69 16.27
CA ASN A 143 -13.31 17.46 17.49
C ASN A 143 -14.17 18.73 17.39
N THR A 144 -15.14 18.86 18.29
CA THR A 144 -15.99 20.06 18.39
C THR A 144 -15.86 20.60 19.80
N ASN A 145 -15.40 21.86 19.93
CA ASN A 145 -15.25 22.55 21.22
C ASN A 145 -14.43 21.77 22.27
N GLY A 146 -13.39 21.04 21.84
CA GLY A 146 -12.52 20.26 22.74
C GLY A 146 -13.07 18.88 23.11
N SER A 147 -14.27 18.51 22.66
CA SER A 147 -14.83 17.16 22.79
C SER A 147 -14.69 16.39 21.48
N THR A 148 -14.17 15.17 21.56
CA THR A 148 -14.06 14.27 20.40
C THR A 148 -15.31 13.42 20.27
N PHE A 149 -15.97 13.49 19.12
CA PHE A 149 -17.13 12.68 18.75
C PHE A 149 -16.71 11.64 17.73
N TYR A 150 -17.04 10.37 18.01
CA TYR A 150 -16.73 9.25 17.14
C TYR A 150 -17.98 8.79 16.39
N ARG A 151 -17.81 8.51 15.10
CA ARG A 151 -18.85 7.96 14.22
C ARG A 151 -18.39 6.62 13.68
N ILE A 152 -19.28 5.63 13.70
CA ILE A 152 -19.02 4.24 13.29
C ILE A 152 -19.86 3.91 12.06
N ASN A 153 -19.18 3.30 11.08
CA ASN A 153 -19.68 2.90 9.78
C ASN A 153 -20.44 4.00 9.01
N ARG A 154 -20.17 5.27 9.32
CA ARG A 154 -20.98 6.44 8.89
C ARG A 154 -22.48 6.33 9.19
N GLN A 155 -22.89 5.40 10.06
CA GLN A 155 -24.28 5.12 10.38
C GLN A 155 -24.64 5.62 11.78
N ALA A 156 -23.77 5.39 12.76
CA ALA A 156 -24.06 5.66 14.16
C ALA A 156 -22.98 6.55 14.80
N ASN A 157 -23.38 7.39 15.75
CA ASN A 157 -22.47 8.07 16.67
C ASN A 157 -22.30 7.23 17.94
N ILE A 158 -21.11 7.31 18.53
CA ILE A 158 -20.86 6.73 19.85
C ILE A 158 -21.37 7.71 20.92
N ILE A 159 -22.30 7.23 21.75
CA ILE A 159 -22.86 7.97 22.89
C ILE A 159 -21.95 7.80 24.11
N GLU A 160 -21.52 6.56 24.37
CA GLU A 160 -20.65 6.19 25.48
C GLU A 160 -19.62 5.18 24.99
N SER A 161 -18.37 5.35 25.38
CA SER A 161 -17.25 4.63 24.77
C SER A 161 -16.34 4.00 25.82
N ASN A 162 -15.63 2.94 25.43
CA ASN A 162 -14.60 2.28 26.25
C ASN A 162 -15.11 1.69 27.57
N LEU A 163 -16.36 1.22 27.61
CA LEU A 163 -16.90 0.51 28.76
C LEU A 163 -16.25 -0.87 28.85
N ARG A 164 -15.41 -1.08 29.87
CA ARG A 164 -14.61 -2.29 30.00
C ARG A 164 -15.35 -3.35 30.82
N GLU A 165 -15.58 -4.50 30.21
CA GLU A 165 -16.24 -5.66 30.80
C GLU A 165 -15.29 -6.86 30.91
N GLY A 166 -15.68 -7.88 31.67
CA GLY A 166 -14.86 -9.06 31.96
C GLY A 166 -14.43 -9.88 30.73
N ASN A 167 -15.16 -9.76 29.61
CA ASN A 167 -14.83 -10.43 28.34
C ASN A 167 -14.75 -9.47 27.13
N GLY A 168 -14.60 -8.16 27.36
CA GLY A 168 -14.49 -7.23 26.24
C GLY A 168 -14.69 -5.75 26.56
N VAL A 169 -15.04 -4.99 25.51
CA VAL A 169 -15.32 -3.57 25.56
C VAL A 169 -16.68 -3.30 24.89
N ILE A 170 -17.47 -2.40 25.45
CA ILE A 170 -18.71 -1.90 24.88
C ILE A 170 -18.53 -0.45 24.43
N HIS A 171 -19.03 -0.14 23.24
CA HIS A 171 -19.27 1.22 22.76
C HIS A 171 -20.76 1.37 22.48
N VAL A 172 -21.45 2.20 23.25
CA VAL A 172 -22.89 2.46 23.09
C VAL A 172 -23.10 3.40 21.90
N ILE A 173 -24.04 3.04 21.02
CA ILE A 173 -24.31 3.77 19.77
C ILE A 173 -25.79 4.18 19.62
N ASP A 174 -26.01 5.26 18.86
CA ASP A 174 -27.33 5.85 18.65
C ASP A 174 -28.11 5.27 17.46
N HIS A 175 -27.50 4.42 16.63
CA HIS A 175 -28.14 3.74 15.50
C HIS A 175 -27.68 2.29 15.40
N VAL A 176 -28.52 1.43 14.82
CA VAL A 176 -28.14 0.06 14.47
C VAL A 176 -27.18 0.09 13.26
N LEU A 177 -26.05 -0.59 13.37
CA LEU A 177 -25.10 -0.77 12.27
C LEU A 177 -25.62 -1.83 11.28
N GLU A 178 -25.59 -1.52 9.99
CA GLU A 178 -26.05 -2.41 8.94
C GLU A 178 -24.91 -2.74 7.98
N PRO A 179 -24.65 -4.04 7.71
CA PRO A 179 -23.62 -4.43 6.77
C PRO A 179 -24.01 -4.05 5.34
N ALA A 180 -23.02 -3.89 4.47
CA ALA A 180 -23.27 -3.71 3.06
C ALA A 180 -23.82 -5.01 2.46
N THR A 181 -24.95 -4.92 1.76
CA THR A 181 -25.64 -6.08 1.15
C THR A 181 -25.66 -6.05 -0.37
N LYS A 182 -25.19 -4.95 -0.97
CA LYS A 182 -25.10 -4.77 -2.42
C LYS A 182 -23.66 -4.87 -2.87
N THR A 183 -23.49 -5.35 -4.10
CA THR A 183 -22.23 -5.32 -4.84
C THR A 183 -21.87 -3.90 -5.24
N LEU A 184 -20.63 -3.68 -5.71
CA LEU A 184 -20.16 -2.40 -6.24
C LEU A 184 -21.10 -1.90 -7.35
N ALA A 185 -21.39 -2.75 -8.33
CA ALA A 185 -22.32 -2.43 -9.42
C ALA A 185 -23.74 -2.11 -8.91
N GLY A 186 -24.24 -2.91 -7.96
CA GLY A 186 -25.57 -2.74 -7.38
C GLY A 186 -25.70 -1.47 -6.54
N LEU A 187 -24.64 -1.04 -5.84
CA LEU A 187 -24.60 0.22 -5.11
C LEU A 187 -24.66 1.40 -6.09
N ILE A 188 -23.76 1.41 -7.07
CA ILE A 188 -23.66 2.49 -8.09
C ILE A 188 -24.99 2.63 -8.82
N SER A 189 -25.57 1.54 -9.31
CA SER A 189 -26.84 1.60 -10.05
C SER A 189 -28.08 1.93 -9.20
N SER A 190 -27.96 1.86 -7.86
CA SER A 190 -29.06 2.21 -6.97
C SER A 190 -29.08 3.66 -6.53
N ASP A 191 -27.98 4.40 -6.76
CA ASP A 191 -27.89 5.82 -6.46
C ASP A 191 -28.17 6.62 -7.75
N PRO A 192 -29.27 7.40 -7.81
CA PRO A 192 -29.63 8.17 -9.00
C PRO A 192 -28.61 9.24 -9.37
N ASN A 193 -27.69 9.60 -8.45
CA ASN A 193 -26.62 10.56 -8.74
C ASN A 193 -25.46 9.95 -9.55
N TYR A 194 -25.52 8.67 -9.90
CA TYR A 194 -24.50 7.96 -10.67
C TYR A 194 -25.07 7.32 -11.93
N SER A 195 -26.15 7.86 -12.48
CA SER A 195 -26.87 7.24 -13.60
C SER A 195 -26.00 7.12 -14.86
N ILE A 196 -25.20 8.15 -15.18
CA ILE A 196 -24.29 8.16 -16.35
C ILE A 196 -23.22 7.08 -16.19
N PHE A 197 -22.61 6.99 -14.99
CA PHE A 197 -21.58 5.99 -14.71
C PHE A 197 -22.14 4.57 -14.68
N ALA A 198 -23.33 4.39 -14.09
CA ALA A 198 -24.03 3.12 -14.06
C ALA A 198 -24.35 2.60 -15.47
N ASP A 199 -24.78 3.47 -16.37
CA ASP A 199 -25.07 3.09 -17.75
C ASP A 199 -23.79 2.81 -18.55
N ALA A 200 -22.69 3.52 -18.27
CA ALA A 200 -21.38 3.19 -18.81
C ALA A 200 -20.92 1.79 -18.40
N LEU A 201 -21.04 1.43 -17.11
CA LEU A 201 -20.73 0.08 -16.61
C LEU A 201 -21.53 -1.02 -17.32
N LYS A 202 -22.82 -0.78 -17.58
CA LYS A 202 -23.67 -1.74 -18.30
C LYS A 202 -23.27 -1.85 -19.77
N ALA A 203 -22.99 -0.72 -20.41
CA ALA A 203 -22.63 -0.69 -21.82
C ALA A 203 -21.29 -1.37 -22.11
N THR A 204 -20.32 -1.25 -21.20
CA THR A 204 -19.01 -1.91 -21.32
C THR A 204 -19.04 -3.39 -20.94
N GLY A 205 -20.10 -3.84 -20.27
CA GLY A 205 -20.22 -5.19 -19.73
C GLY A 205 -19.55 -5.37 -18.36
N LEU A 206 -18.87 -4.34 -17.85
CA LEU A 206 -18.19 -4.38 -16.54
C LEU A 206 -19.18 -4.44 -15.36
N TYR A 207 -20.44 -4.05 -15.57
CA TYR A 207 -21.49 -4.21 -14.57
C TYR A 207 -21.56 -5.65 -14.06
N ASP A 208 -21.50 -6.64 -14.96
CA ASP A 208 -21.64 -8.05 -14.59
C ASP A 208 -20.44 -8.52 -13.75
N SER A 209 -19.23 -8.12 -14.13
CA SER A 209 -17.99 -8.40 -13.36
C SER A 209 -18.01 -7.78 -11.96
N LEU A 210 -18.59 -6.57 -11.83
CA LEU A 210 -18.72 -5.84 -10.58
C LEU A 210 -19.97 -6.23 -9.77
N ASN A 211 -20.81 -7.14 -10.29
CA ASN A 211 -22.06 -7.57 -9.67
C ASN A 211 -22.01 -9.01 -9.13
N ILE A 212 -20.82 -9.46 -8.72
CA ILE A 212 -20.60 -10.78 -8.11
C ILE A 212 -20.10 -10.58 -6.68
N ASP A 213 -20.74 -11.23 -5.71
CA ASP A 213 -20.28 -11.25 -4.31
C ASP A 213 -18.85 -11.81 -4.21
N ALA A 214 -18.00 -11.22 -3.35
CA ALA A 214 -16.61 -11.65 -3.23
C ALA A 214 -16.47 -13.15 -2.92
N ASN A 215 -17.37 -13.71 -2.11
CA ASN A 215 -17.31 -15.11 -1.70
C ASN A 215 -17.81 -16.07 -2.79
N LEU A 216 -18.51 -15.55 -3.80
CA LEU A 216 -19.01 -16.32 -4.94
C LEU A 216 -18.15 -16.13 -6.18
N ASN A 217 -17.20 -15.19 -6.17
CA ASN A 217 -16.33 -14.92 -7.30
C ASN A 217 -15.28 -16.04 -7.45
N LYS A 218 -15.29 -16.70 -8.62
CA LYS A 218 -14.32 -17.75 -8.95
C LYS A 218 -12.94 -17.18 -9.27
N ASP A 219 -12.87 -15.92 -9.70
CA ASP A 219 -11.63 -15.20 -9.88
C ASP A 219 -11.25 -14.54 -8.54
N THR A 220 -10.47 -15.28 -7.75
CA THR A 220 -10.07 -14.83 -6.41
C THR A 220 -9.14 -13.63 -6.43
N ALA A 221 -8.46 -13.36 -7.55
CA ALA A 221 -7.62 -12.17 -7.70
C ALA A 221 -8.47 -10.88 -7.83
N ASN A 222 -9.67 -11.02 -8.41
CA ASN A 222 -10.62 -9.93 -8.65
C ASN A 222 -11.89 -10.05 -7.78
N ALA A 223 -11.85 -10.82 -6.70
CA ALA A 223 -12.97 -10.97 -5.78
C ALA A 223 -13.25 -9.71 -4.95
N TRP A 224 -12.21 -8.91 -4.71
CA TRP A 224 -12.29 -7.65 -3.99
C TRP A 224 -11.76 -6.53 -4.88
N MET A 225 -12.52 -5.46 -5.04
CA MET A 225 -12.11 -4.31 -5.86
C MET A 225 -12.39 -2.97 -5.17
N THR A 226 -11.81 -1.93 -5.74
CA THR A 226 -12.13 -0.54 -5.42
C THR A 226 -12.62 0.14 -6.70
N VAL A 227 -13.70 0.93 -6.59
CA VAL A 227 -14.20 1.75 -7.70
C VAL A 227 -14.11 3.23 -7.33
N PHE A 228 -13.43 4.00 -8.18
CA PHE A 228 -13.44 5.46 -8.13
C PHE A 228 -14.67 5.98 -8.90
N ALA A 229 -15.78 6.16 -8.21
CA ALA A 229 -17.06 6.49 -8.84
C ALA A 229 -17.21 8.00 -9.09
N GLN A 230 -17.69 8.33 -10.27
CA GLN A 230 -17.96 9.70 -10.72
C GLN A 230 -19.46 9.95 -10.76
N SER A 231 -19.91 10.99 -10.08
CA SER A 231 -21.33 11.34 -10.06
C SER A 231 -21.74 12.07 -11.35
N ASP A 232 -23.03 12.10 -11.63
CA ASP A 232 -23.60 12.86 -12.73
C ASP A 232 -23.26 14.35 -12.60
N SER A 233 -23.13 14.89 -11.38
CA SER A 233 -22.68 16.28 -11.18
C SER A 233 -21.25 16.54 -11.66
N VAL A 234 -20.35 15.55 -11.52
CA VAL A 234 -18.99 15.61 -12.04
C VAL A 234 -18.98 15.55 -13.56
N PHE A 235 -19.78 14.66 -14.16
CA PHE A 235 -19.93 14.59 -15.62
C PHE A 235 -20.53 15.88 -16.20
N ASN A 236 -21.59 16.40 -15.59
CA ASN A 236 -22.26 17.63 -16.00
C ASN A 236 -21.32 18.85 -15.99
N ALA A 237 -20.46 18.96 -14.96
CA ALA A 237 -19.44 20.00 -14.87
C ALA A 237 -18.41 19.94 -16.01
N ASN A 238 -18.31 18.81 -16.70
CA ASN A 238 -17.40 18.54 -17.82
C ASN A 238 -18.15 18.40 -19.16
N GLY A 239 -19.39 18.91 -19.24
CA GLY A 239 -20.19 18.94 -20.47
C GLY A 239 -20.77 17.60 -20.91
N ILE A 240 -20.87 16.62 -20.00
CA ILE A 240 -21.43 15.29 -20.26
C ILE A 240 -22.73 15.19 -19.47
N TYR A 241 -23.88 15.28 -20.15
CA TYR A 241 -25.21 15.33 -19.51
C TYR A 241 -25.98 14.01 -19.59
N SER A 242 -25.45 13.05 -20.34
CA SER A 242 -26.07 11.74 -20.55
C SER A 242 -25.00 10.68 -20.87
N TYR A 243 -25.40 9.41 -20.79
CA TYR A 243 -24.58 8.31 -21.28
C TYR A 243 -24.23 8.46 -22.78
N ASN A 244 -25.13 8.99 -23.60
CA ASN A 244 -24.84 9.20 -25.02
C ASN A 244 -23.73 10.23 -25.23
N ASP A 245 -23.72 11.33 -24.47
CA ASP A 245 -22.63 12.31 -24.53
C ASP A 245 -21.30 11.69 -24.11
N LEU A 246 -21.32 10.82 -23.09
CA LEU A 246 -20.13 10.08 -22.66
C LEU A 246 -19.63 9.14 -23.75
N LYS A 247 -20.56 8.40 -24.38
CA LYS A 247 -20.25 7.49 -25.48
C LYS A 247 -19.69 8.22 -26.68
N ASP A 248 -20.29 9.32 -27.09
CA ASP A 248 -19.84 10.12 -28.23
C ASP A 248 -18.44 10.73 -27.96
N LYS A 249 -18.15 11.06 -26.70
CA LYS A 249 -16.84 11.59 -26.31
C LYS A 249 -15.74 10.53 -26.27
N TYR A 250 -16.03 9.31 -25.81
CA TYR A 250 -15.01 8.32 -25.49
C TYR A 250 -15.05 7.04 -26.33
N SER A 251 -16.12 6.69 -27.04
CA SER A 251 -16.16 5.43 -27.80
C SER A 251 -15.60 5.64 -29.21
N ASN A 252 -14.37 5.19 -29.45
CA ASN A 252 -13.69 5.32 -30.74
C ASN A 252 -14.09 4.25 -31.76
N THR A 253 -14.47 3.05 -31.31
CA THR A 253 -14.92 1.95 -32.19
C THR A 253 -16.44 1.93 -32.35
N GLY A 254 -17.17 2.64 -31.48
CA GLY A 254 -18.63 2.58 -31.38
C GLY A 254 -19.16 1.34 -30.65
N ASN A 255 -18.27 0.44 -30.22
CA ASN A 255 -18.59 -0.78 -29.48
C ASN A 255 -17.96 -0.77 -28.07
N PRO A 256 -18.63 -0.20 -27.06
CA PRO A 256 -18.10 -0.13 -25.68
C PRO A 256 -17.79 -1.48 -25.01
N LYS A 257 -18.31 -2.59 -25.55
CA LYS A 257 -18.00 -3.94 -25.04
C LYS A 257 -16.65 -4.46 -25.51
N ASP A 258 -16.07 -3.87 -26.55
CA ASP A 258 -14.72 -4.21 -26.99
C ASP A 258 -13.72 -3.67 -25.96
N PRO A 259 -12.84 -4.51 -25.36
CA PRO A 259 -11.81 -4.04 -24.44
C PRO A 259 -10.84 -3.02 -25.05
N ALA A 260 -10.74 -2.96 -26.39
CA ALA A 260 -9.94 -1.95 -27.10
C ALA A 260 -10.67 -0.62 -27.30
N ASP A 261 -11.98 -0.54 -27.04
CA ASP A 261 -12.74 0.71 -27.15
C ASP A 261 -12.37 1.67 -26.02
N SER A 262 -12.15 2.94 -26.36
CA SER A 262 -11.70 3.92 -25.37
C SER A 262 -12.73 4.24 -24.29
N LEU A 263 -14.03 3.96 -24.49
CA LEU A 263 -15.01 4.01 -23.39
C LEU A 263 -14.85 2.81 -22.45
N HIS A 264 -14.51 1.63 -22.97
CA HIS A 264 -14.20 0.47 -22.13
C HIS A 264 -13.00 0.76 -21.23
N LEU A 265 -11.90 1.20 -21.84
CA LEU A 265 -10.66 1.59 -21.14
C LEU A 265 -10.92 2.71 -20.13
N PHE A 266 -11.75 3.70 -20.48
CA PHE A 266 -12.16 4.76 -19.56
C PHE A 266 -12.81 4.18 -18.30
N VAL A 267 -13.78 3.26 -18.42
CA VAL A 267 -14.46 2.68 -17.25
C VAL A 267 -13.51 1.78 -16.46
N ASP A 268 -12.71 0.97 -17.14
CA ASP A 268 -11.66 0.14 -16.54
C ASP A 268 -10.65 0.93 -15.71
N TYR A 269 -10.32 2.16 -16.14
CA TYR A 269 -9.40 3.04 -15.42
C TYR A 269 -9.92 3.48 -14.04
N HIS A 270 -11.22 3.29 -13.76
CA HIS A 270 -11.83 3.59 -12.46
C HIS A 270 -11.82 2.42 -11.49
N ILE A 271 -11.35 1.24 -11.93
CA ILE A 271 -11.40 0.00 -11.16
C ILE A 271 -9.98 -0.43 -10.83
N VAL A 272 -9.72 -0.70 -9.55
CA VAL A 272 -8.45 -1.26 -9.08
C VAL A 272 -8.70 -2.49 -8.21
N ASN A 273 -7.71 -3.39 -8.14
CA ASN A 273 -7.81 -4.61 -7.36
C ASN A 273 -7.69 -4.35 -5.86
N ARG A 274 -8.30 -5.25 -5.09
CA ARG A 274 -8.44 -5.24 -3.62
C ARG A 274 -9.42 -4.15 -3.15
N ALA A 275 -10.00 -4.38 -1.97
CA ALA A 275 -10.80 -3.37 -1.27
C ALA A 275 -9.86 -2.40 -0.54
N ASN A 276 -9.38 -1.38 -1.25
CA ASN A 276 -8.51 -0.34 -0.70
C ASN A 276 -9.37 0.78 -0.14
N TYR A 277 -9.41 0.93 1.18
CA TYR A 277 -10.04 2.05 1.88
C TYR A 277 -9.12 3.27 1.82
N LEU A 278 -9.58 4.46 2.19
CA LEU A 278 -8.78 5.69 2.15
C LEU A 278 -7.44 5.55 2.91
N ALA A 279 -7.47 4.87 4.07
CA ALA A 279 -6.27 4.55 4.85
C ALA A 279 -5.28 3.63 4.09
N ASP A 280 -5.77 2.74 3.23
CA ASP A 280 -4.92 1.93 2.35
C ASP A 280 -4.42 2.79 1.17
N ILE A 281 -5.29 3.59 0.56
CA ILE A 281 -4.98 4.42 -0.62
C ILE A 281 -3.79 5.34 -0.35
N VAL A 282 -3.79 6.05 0.78
CA VAL A 282 -2.71 6.99 1.13
C VAL A 282 -1.39 6.31 1.46
N SER A 283 -1.38 4.99 1.67
CA SER A 283 -0.17 4.23 1.98
C SER A 283 0.63 3.81 0.73
N SER A 284 0.05 3.99 -0.46
CA SER A 284 0.66 3.63 -1.75
C SER A 284 0.81 4.85 -2.64
N THR A 285 1.83 4.86 -3.49
CA THR A 285 2.09 5.97 -4.44
C THR A 285 1.32 5.81 -5.75
N SER A 286 0.87 4.59 -6.07
CA SER A 286 0.11 4.30 -7.29
C SER A 286 -0.64 2.99 -7.18
N TYR A 287 -1.72 2.86 -7.96
CA TYR A 287 -2.47 1.62 -8.15
C TYR A 287 -2.59 1.26 -9.63
N THR A 288 -2.32 0.01 -9.98
CA THR A 288 -2.64 -0.52 -11.30
C THR A 288 -4.15 -0.65 -11.44
N THR A 289 -4.68 -0.12 -12.54
CA THR A 289 -6.11 -0.18 -12.86
C THR A 289 -6.43 -1.40 -13.72
N TRP A 290 -7.71 -1.67 -13.94
CA TRP A 290 -8.13 -2.69 -14.91
C TRP A 290 -7.81 -2.29 -16.35
N ALA A 291 -7.67 -0.98 -16.61
CA ALA A 291 -7.28 -0.52 -17.93
C ALA A 291 -5.84 -1.00 -18.17
N PRO A 292 -5.60 -1.83 -19.20
CA PRO A 292 -4.32 -2.47 -19.41
C PRO A 292 -3.21 -1.42 -19.45
N PHE A 293 -2.22 -1.66 -18.59
CA PHE A 293 -1.03 -0.84 -18.49
C PHE A 293 -1.22 0.61 -18.01
N GLN A 294 -2.41 0.93 -17.49
CA GLN A 294 -2.70 2.23 -16.92
C GLN A 294 -2.69 2.14 -15.39
N ALA A 295 -2.00 3.08 -14.76
CA ALA A 295 -1.99 3.24 -13.32
C ALA A 295 -2.56 4.61 -12.94
N VAL A 296 -3.15 4.68 -11.76
CA VAL A 296 -3.53 5.93 -11.12
C VAL A 296 -2.49 6.27 -10.06
N THR A 297 -1.91 7.47 -10.11
CA THR A 297 -0.94 7.91 -9.08
C THR A 297 -1.69 8.55 -7.91
N ILE A 298 -1.13 8.41 -6.71
CA ILE A 298 -1.71 8.93 -5.47
C ILE A 298 -0.77 9.97 -4.88
N LYS A 299 -1.32 11.14 -4.58
CA LYS A 299 -0.62 12.21 -3.86
C LYS A 299 -1.45 12.65 -2.68
N TYR A 300 -0.84 12.59 -1.49
CA TYR A 300 -1.45 13.08 -0.27
C TYR A 300 -0.83 14.42 0.11
N THR A 301 -1.61 15.50 0.02
CA THR A 301 -1.15 16.86 0.33
C THR A 301 -2.29 17.71 0.89
N ASN A 302 -1.99 18.56 1.88
CA ASN A 302 -2.97 19.45 2.50
C ASN A 302 -4.28 18.73 2.92
N ASP A 303 -4.15 17.57 3.56
CA ASP A 303 -5.27 16.70 3.99
C ASP A 303 -6.18 16.22 2.84
N SER A 304 -5.74 16.38 1.58
CA SER A 304 -6.43 15.97 0.37
C SER A 304 -5.73 14.80 -0.29
N ILE A 305 -6.51 13.87 -0.83
CA ILE A 305 -6.01 12.70 -1.56
C ILE A 305 -6.29 12.97 -3.04
N LEU A 306 -5.24 13.13 -3.82
CA LEU A 306 -5.30 13.50 -5.23
C LEU A 306 -4.88 12.31 -6.10
N LEU A 307 -5.68 12.04 -7.12
CA LEU A 307 -5.42 11.05 -8.16
C LEU A 307 -4.80 11.75 -9.38
N ASN A 308 -3.71 11.24 -9.91
CA ASN A 308 -3.04 11.78 -11.10
C ASN A 308 -2.66 13.27 -11.00
N ASP A 309 -2.37 13.75 -9.79
CA ASP A 309 -1.83 15.08 -9.55
C ASP A 309 -0.32 15.00 -9.49
N ASP A 310 0.34 15.48 -10.53
CA ASP A 310 1.80 15.47 -10.58
C ASP A 310 2.35 16.60 -11.46
N GLU A 311 3.66 16.75 -11.45
CA GLU A 311 4.38 17.65 -12.32
C GLU A 311 5.14 16.85 -13.37
N PHE A 312 4.79 17.06 -14.65
CA PHE A 312 5.42 16.40 -15.78
C PHE A 312 6.15 17.44 -16.61
N ASN A 313 7.47 17.31 -16.73
CA ASN A 313 8.32 18.23 -17.50
C ASN A 313 8.12 19.72 -17.15
N GLY A 314 8.01 20.03 -15.84
CA GLY A 314 7.78 21.40 -15.36
C GLY A 314 6.34 21.90 -15.53
N VAL A 315 5.43 21.06 -16.06
CA VAL A 315 4.01 21.37 -16.22
C VAL A 315 3.22 20.61 -15.16
N HIS A 316 2.48 21.36 -14.34
CA HIS A 316 1.58 20.77 -13.37
C HIS A 316 0.34 20.20 -14.07
N GLU A 317 0.22 18.87 -14.08
CA GLU A 317 -0.98 18.18 -14.51
C GLU A 317 -1.93 18.05 -13.32
N GLN A 318 -2.90 18.96 -13.23
CA GLN A 318 -3.89 18.93 -12.15
C GLN A 318 -4.59 17.57 -12.07
N GLY A 319 -4.62 16.99 -10.87
CA GLY A 319 -5.29 15.72 -10.62
C GLY A 319 -6.76 15.87 -10.22
N VAL A 320 -7.32 14.77 -9.73
CA VAL A 320 -8.70 14.67 -9.24
C VAL A 320 -8.69 14.33 -7.76
N GLN A 321 -9.40 15.12 -6.95
CA GLN A 321 -9.50 14.83 -5.52
C GLN A 321 -10.54 13.74 -5.24
N ILE A 322 -10.18 12.79 -4.37
CA ILE A 322 -11.14 11.89 -3.74
C ILE A 322 -11.91 12.67 -2.65
N ALA A 323 -13.23 12.69 -2.76
CA ALA A 323 -14.11 13.24 -1.75
C ALA A 323 -14.10 12.33 -0.51
N ARG A 324 -13.34 12.68 0.53
CA ARG A 324 -13.34 11.93 1.80
C ARG A 324 -14.76 11.75 2.33
N THR A 325 -15.55 12.82 2.27
CA THR A 325 -16.98 12.77 2.56
C THR A 325 -17.69 11.93 1.50
N GLY A 326 -18.20 10.78 1.94
CA GLY A 326 -18.93 9.84 1.09
C GLY A 326 -18.06 8.82 0.36
N SER A 327 -16.75 8.76 0.62
CA SER A 327 -15.87 7.65 0.24
C SER A 327 -15.94 6.49 1.23
N ASP A 328 -15.06 5.49 1.15
CA ASP A 328 -15.13 4.20 1.87
C ASP A 328 -16.54 3.59 1.95
N LEU A 329 -17.29 3.59 0.85
CA LEU A 329 -18.60 2.96 0.83
C LEU A 329 -18.41 1.46 0.59
N SER A 330 -18.52 0.68 1.65
CA SER A 330 -18.38 -0.77 1.60
C SER A 330 -19.45 -1.41 0.72
N ALA A 331 -19.05 -2.41 -0.05
CA ALA A 331 -19.86 -3.29 -0.86
C ALA A 331 -19.56 -4.75 -0.49
N THR A 332 -20.37 -5.70 -0.96
CA THR A 332 -20.11 -7.12 -0.73
C THR A 332 -18.89 -7.66 -1.47
N ASN A 333 -18.38 -6.92 -2.45
CA ASN A 333 -17.20 -7.26 -3.25
C ASN A 333 -16.17 -6.13 -3.35
N GLY A 334 -16.20 -5.16 -2.44
CA GLY A 334 -15.26 -4.05 -2.52
C GLY A 334 -15.62 -2.80 -1.76
N VAL A 335 -15.08 -1.68 -2.25
CA VAL A 335 -15.32 -0.33 -1.70
C VAL A 335 -15.41 0.73 -2.81
N ILE A 336 -16.31 1.70 -2.66
CA ILE A 336 -16.45 2.83 -3.58
C ILE A 336 -15.88 4.09 -2.93
N HIS A 337 -15.09 4.84 -3.71
CA HIS A 337 -14.66 6.20 -3.39
C HIS A 337 -15.27 7.19 -4.35
N LYS A 338 -15.73 8.32 -3.83
CA LYS A 338 -16.34 9.37 -4.64
C LYS A 338 -15.28 10.32 -5.15
N LEU A 339 -15.38 10.67 -6.43
CA LEU A 339 -14.51 11.69 -7.03
C LEU A 339 -15.20 13.06 -7.07
N THR A 340 -14.40 14.11 -6.94
CA THR A 340 -14.84 15.51 -7.06
C THR A 340 -14.66 16.08 -8.46
N GLY A 341 -13.96 15.37 -9.35
CA GLY A 341 -13.62 15.81 -10.70
C GLY A 341 -13.53 14.64 -11.67
N LEU A 342 -13.37 14.97 -12.95
CA LEU A 342 -13.37 13.98 -14.02
C LEU A 342 -12.04 13.21 -14.06
N LEU A 343 -12.05 11.92 -13.72
CA LEU A 343 -10.92 11.02 -13.90
C LEU A 343 -10.98 10.41 -15.29
N TYR A 344 -9.87 10.49 -16.01
CA TYR A 344 -9.69 9.92 -17.35
C TYR A 344 -8.22 9.50 -17.53
N ILE A 345 -7.97 8.62 -18.49
CA ILE A 345 -6.62 8.20 -18.85
C ILE A 345 -5.90 9.40 -19.46
N LYS A 346 -4.81 9.85 -18.82
CA LYS A 346 -3.93 10.88 -19.35
C LYS A 346 -2.93 10.21 -20.30
N GLU A 347 -3.11 10.40 -21.61
CA GLU A 347 -2.11 9.98 -22.58
C GLU A 347 -0.87 10.85 -22.44
N ARG A 348 0.28 10.22 -22.22
CA ARG A 348 1.58 10.88 -22.09
C ARG A 348 2.50 10.37 -23.18
N SER A 349 3.17 11.27 -23.87
CA SER A 349 4.26 10.88 -24.75
C SER A 349 5.48 10.49 -23.89
N PRO A 350 6.16 9.38 -24.22
CA PRO A 350 7.44 9.03 -23.60
C PRO A 350 8.41 10.21 -23.66
N PHE A 351 9.08 10.49 -22.55
CA PHE A 351 10.12 11.51 -22.47
C PHE A 351 11.37 10.93 -21.85
N ALA A 352 12.52 11.54 -22.15
CA ALA A 352 13.79 11.07 -21.64
C ALA A 352 13.91 11.28 -20.13
N VAL A 353 14.23 10.20 -19.40
CA VAL A 353 14.52 10.21 -17.97
C VAL A 353 16.01 10.06 -17.78
N TYR A 354 16.68 11.14 -17.38
CA TYR A 354 18.11 11.19 -17.06
C TYR A 354 18.28 11.04 -15.55
N TRP A 355 18.29 9.79 -15.09
CA TRP A 355 18.23 9.49 -13.68
C TRP A 355 19.64 9.43 -13.05
N ASP A 356 19.97 10.46 -12.29
CA ASP A 356 21.07 10.46 -11.33
C ASP A 356 20.69 9.61 -10.10
N VAL A 357 21.43 8.51 -9.89
CA VAL A 357 21.08 7.53 -8.84
C VAL A 357 21.29 8.06 -7.43
N CYS A 358 22.06 9.13 -7.26
CA CYS A 358 22.37 9.77 -5.99
C CYS A 358 21.37 10.87 -5.59
N LYS A 359 20.52 11.33 -6.52
CA LYS A 359 19.46 12.33 -6.27
C LYS A 359 18.15 11.75 -5.74
N TYR A 360 18.12 10.50 -5.29
CA TYR A 360 16.96 9.95 -4.61
C TYR A 360 16.71 10.64 -3.26
N PRO A 361 15.44 10.90 -2.87
CA PRO A 361 15.12 11.62 -1.62
C PRO A 361 15.77 11.03 -0.36
N GLU A 362 15.87 9.70 -0.27
CA GLU A 362 16.49 9.01 0.87
C GLU A 362 18.00 9.28 1.00
N ILE A 363 18.69 9.55 -0.11
CA ILE A 363 20.11 9.92 -0.13
C ILE A 363 20.26 11.41 0.17
N MET A 364 19.44 12.26 -0.46
CA MET A 364 19.45 13.71 -0.22
C MET A 364 19.10 14.08 1.23
N ASN A 365 18.29 13.25 1.90
CA ASN A 365 17.95 13.39 3.32
C ASN A 365 19.06 12.96 4.30
N LEU A 366 20.30 12.78 3.83
CA LEU A 366 21.49 12.61 4.66
C LEU A 366 22.31 13.91 4.70
N PRO A 367 21.87 14.99 5.39
CA PRO A 367 22.47 16.33 5.28
C PRO A 367 23.92 16.42 5.79
N ALA A 368 24.36 15.45 6.59
CA ALA A 368 25.75 15.34 7.05
C ALA A 368 26.69 14.71 6.00
N TYR A 369 26.13 14.06 4.98
CA TYR A 369 26.87 13.25 4.00
C TYR A 369 26.65 13.74 2.57
N TYR A 370 25.40 13.98 2.16
CA TYR A 370 25.05 14.40 0.80
C TYR A 370 25.87 15.61 0.35
N GLN A 371 26.59 15.45 -0.76
CA GLN A 371 27.55 16.39 -1.36
C GLN A 371 28.70 16.85 -0.43
N LYS A 372 28.92 16.19 0.71
CA LYS A 372 29.93 16.56 1.72
C LYS A 372 30.96 15.47 1.98
N GLN A 373 30.53 14.23 2.11
CA GLN A 373 31.38 13.06 2.40
C GLN A 373 30.65 11.75 2.11
N SER A 374 31.41 10.67 1.89
CA SER A 374 30.86 9.35 1.61
C SER A 374 30.08 8.77 2.81
N TYR A 375 29.04 7.99 2.51
CA TYR A 375 28.25 7.25 3.49
C TYR A 375 28.16 5.77 3.10
N ASN A 376 28.59 4.87 4.00
CA ASN A 376 28.43 3.44 3.81
C ASN A 376 27.17 2.98 4.52
N TYR A 377 26.21 2.39 3.79
CA TYR A 377 24.92 2.00 4.35
C TYR A 377 25.01 0.72 5.18
N PRO A 378 24.63 0.75 6.47
CA PRO A 378 24.26 -0.47 7.19
C PRO A 378 23.13 -1.22 6.48
N TRP A 379 23.09 -2.55 6.62
CA TRP A 379 22.08 -3.40 5.95
C TRP A 379 20.63 -3.04 6.31
N ASP A 380 20.40 -2.55 7.53
CA ASP A 380 19.10 -2.11 8.04
C ASP A 380 18.75 -0.66 7.67
N GLN A 381 19.65 0.04 6.98
CA GLN A 381 19.47 1.43 6.57
C GLN A 381 19.66 1.62 5.05
N VAL A 382 19.67 0.54 4.28
CA VAL A 382 19.71 0.62 2.82
C VAL A 382 18.46 1.36 2.32
N PRO A 383 18.60 2.33 1.42
CA PRO A 383 17.46 3.05 0.88
C PRO A 383 16.40 2.11 0.29
N SER A 384 15.12 2.39 0.51
CA SER A 384 13.99 1.53 0.15
C SER A 384 13.82 1.32 -1.35
N PHE A 385 14.40 2.20 -2.17
CA PHE A 385 14.47 2.03 -3.62
C PHE A 385 15.54 1.00 -4.04
N ILE A 386 16.40 0.54 -3.14
CA ILE A 386 17.48 -0.43 -3.41
C ILE A 386 17.15 -1.76 -2.73
N THR A 387 17.08 -2.83 -3.52
CA THR A 387 16.97 -4.20 -3.01
C THR A 387 18.26 -4.96 -3.33
N PRO A 388 19.14 -5.21 -2.34
CA PRO A 388 20.34 -6.01 -2.55
C PRO A 388 20.04 -7.52 -2.56
N ALA A 389 20.94 -8.31 -3.13
CA ALA A 389 20.88 -9.77 -3.02
C ALA A 389 20.94 -10.27 -1.57
N ASP A 390 20.17 -11.32 -1.26
CA ASP A 390 20.21 -12.01 0.03
C ASP A 390 21.59 -12.60 0.30
N GLY A 391 22.35 -11.96 1.19
CA GLY A 391 23.68 -12.40 1.57
C GLY A 391 24.26 -11.54 2.68
N LYS A 392 24.07 -11.96 3.95
CA LYS A 392 24.61 -11.26 5.12
C LYS A 392 26.13 -11.39 5.18
N THR A 393 26.85 -10.61 4.38
CA THR A 393 28.28 -10.35 4.65
C THR A 393 28.38 -9.30 5.76
N SER A 394 29.43 -9.37 6.58
CA SER A 394 29.63 -8.47 7.72
C SER A 394 30.03 -7.03 7.36
N ARG A 395 30.06 -6.68 6.06
CA ARG A 395 30.52 -5.37 5.56
C ARG A 395 29.41 -4.70 4.74
N PRO A 396 29.26 -3.37 4.84
CA PRO A 396 28.34 -2.64 3.99
C PRO A 396 28.77 -2.79 2.53
N GLN A 397 27.84 -3.19 1.66
CA GLN A 397 28.09 -3.44 0.24
C GLN A 397 27.54 -2.35 -0.67
N ILE A 398 26.92 -1.32 -0.10
CA ILE A 398 26.35 -0.18 -0.81
C ILE A 398 26.86 1.08 -0.12
N ALA A 399 27.38 2.03 -0.88
CA ALA A 399 27.80 3.32 -0.35
C ALA A 399 27.40 4.46 -1.29
N TYR A 400 26.90 5.56 -0.72
CA TYR A 400 26.91 6.85 -1.37
C TYR A 400 28.35 7.38 -1.32
N VAL A 401 28.91 7.74 -2.47
CA VAL A 401 30.24 8.33 -2.56
C VAL A 401 30.09 9.74 -3.12
N GLY A 402 30.22 10.73 -2.25
CA GLY A 402 30.28 12.15 -2.57
C GLY A 402 31.24 12.86 -1.62
N GLY A 403 31.67 14.08 -1.92
CA GLY A 403 32.68 14.74 -1.07
C GLY A 403 33.00 16.17 -1.43
N ALA A 404 33.25 17.01 -0.41
CA ALA A 404 33.76 18.36 -0.58
C ALA A 404 35.18 18.30 -1.19
N GLY A 405 35.29 18.56 -2.50
CA GLY A 405 36.57 18.55 -3.20
C GLY A 405 36.54 18.38 -4.73
N GLY A 406 35.38 18.22 -5.36
CA GLY A 406 35.21 18.44 -6.81
C GLY A 406 36.10 17.61 -7.75
N SER A 407 36.53 16.40 -7.35
CA SER A 407 37.52 15.62 -8.13
C SER A 407 36.96 14.41 -8.87
N SER A 408 35.70 14.03 -8.63
CA SER A 408 35.08 12.94 -9.39
C SER A 408 34.67 13.43 -10.78
N PRO A 409 34.98 12.70 -11.87
CA PRO A 409 34.53 13.05 -13.22
C PRO A 409 33.03 12.81 -13.46
N THR A 410 32.31 12.32 -12.45
CA THR A 410 30.88 12.01 -12.48
C THR A 410 30.03 13.27 -12.31
N VAL A 411 28.76 13.15 -12.68
CA VAL A 411 27.74 14.19 -12.49
C VAL A 411 27.57 14.44 -10.98
N ASN A 412 27.37 15.70 -10.59
CA ASN A 412 27.30 16.14 -9.18
C ASN A 412 28.51 15.75 -8.30
N TYR A 413 29.63 15.36 -8.92
CA TYR A 413 30.80 14.81 -8.24
C TYR A 413 30.54 13.60 -7.34
N ASP A 414 29.43 12.88 -7.55
CA ASP A 414 29.05 11.73 -6.74
C ASP A 414 28.70 10.49 -7.58
N TYR A 415 28.54 9.36 -6.91
CA TYR A 415 28.10 8.09 -7.48
C TYR A 415 27.72 7.10 -6.38
N LEU A 416 26.97 6.07 -6.75
CA LEU A 416 26.66 4.94 -5.88
C LEU A 416 27.70 3.83 -6.08
N ASP A 417 28.40 3.45 -5.03
CA ASP A 417 29.32 2.31 -5.04
C ASP A 417 28.59 1.02 -4.63
N LEU A 418 28.32 0.18 -5.63
CA LEU A 418 27.68 -1.12 -5.51
C LEU A 418 28.75 -2.21 -5.50
N GLN A 419 29.06 -2.76 -4.33
CA GLN A 419 30.08 -3.79 -4.17
C GLN A 419 29.53 -5.14 -4.63
N MET A 420 29.82 -5.52 -5.88
CA MET A 420 29.25 -6.70 -6.54
C MET A 420 30.30 -7.80 -6.78
N GLY A 421 29.86 -9.05 -6.95
CA GLY A 421 30.71 -10.19 -7.31
C GLY A 421 30.29 -11.51 -6.66
N ASN A 422 31.15 -12.52 -6.78
CA ASN A 422 30.91 -13.88 -6.31
C ASN A 422 30.89 -13.99 -4.78
N ASN A 423 31.73 -13.23 -4.07
CA ASN A 423 31.72 -13.16 -2.59
C ASN A 423 31.06 -11.87 -2.08
N ARG A 424 30.29 -11.19 -2.94
CA ARG A 424 29.57 -9.96 -2.63
C ARG A 424 28.14 -10.04 -3.12
N MET A 425 27.49 -8.90 -3.38
CA MET A 425 26.16 -8.89 -3.96
C MET A 425 26.22 -9.51 -5.35
N ALA A 426 25.56 -10.65 -5.54
CA ALA A 426 25.42 -11.30 -6.84
C ALA A 426 24.52 -10.48 -7.77
N TRP A 427 23.55 -9.77 -7.19
CA TRP A 427 22.69 -8.83 -7.89
C TRP A 427 22.26 -7.69 -6.97
N VAL A 428 21.80 -6.61 -7.58
CA VAL A 428 21.14 -5.48 -6.90
C VAL A 428 20.04 -4.94 -7.79
N GLU A 429 18.90 -4.63 -7.19
CA GLU A 429 17.76 -4.00 -7.85
C GLU A 429 17.59 -2.57 -7.37
N LEU A 430 17.22 -1.69 -8.29
CA LEU A 430 16.86 -0.31 -8.02
C LEU A 430 15.45 -0.04 -8.59
N LYS A 431 14.61 0.66 -7.83
CA LYS A 431 13.35 1.21 -8.35
C LYS A 431 13.66 2.44 -9.19
N THR A 432 13.09 2.52 -10.39
CA THR A 432 13.26 3.67 -11.28
C THR A 432 12.39 4.85 -10.83
N PRO A 433 12.70 6.08 -11.27
CA PRO A 433 11.69 7.13 -11.34
C PRO A 433 10.51 6.71 -12.23
N LEU A 434 9.45 7.50 -12.24
CA LEU A 434 8.29 7.23 -13.09
C LEU A 434 8.70 7.23 -14.57
N LEU A 435 8.42 6.12 -15.26
CA LEU A 435 8.56 5.99 -16.71
C LEU A 435 7.17 5.98 -17.33
N VAL A 436 6.99 6.73 -18.40
CA VAL A 436 5.76 6.69 -19.21
C VAL A 436 5.81 5.47 -20.12
N ALA A 437 4.69 4.79 -20.34
CA ALA A 437 4.61 3.66 -21.25
C ALA A 437 5.17 4.01 -22.64
N GLY A 438 6.11 3.22 -23.15
CA GLY A 438 6.80 3.48 -24.40
C GLY A 438 8.10 2.71 -24.58
N THR A 439 8.74 2.89 -25.72
CA THR A 439 9.99 2.21 -26.07
C THR A 439 11.19 3.09 -25.72
N TYR A 440 12.09 2.60 -24.87
CA TYR A 440 13.27 3.31 -24.40
C TYR A 440 14.55 2.56 -24.75
N LYS A 441 15.58 3.30 -25.16
CA LYS A 441 16.98 2.88 -25.10
C LYS A 441 17.50 3.11 -23.67
N VAL A 442 18.06 2.06 -23.08
CA VAL A 442 18.56 2.08 -21.70
C VAL A 442 20.07 2.24 -21.70
N TRP A 443 20.54 3.33 -21.13
CA TRP A 443 21.96 3.66 -21.01
C TRP A 443 22.41 3.56 -19.56
N ILE A 444 23.51 2.85 -19.33
CA ILE A 444 24.17 2.79 -18.03
C ILE A 444 25.40 3.69 -18.07
N CYS A 445 25.50 4.59 -17.10
CA CYS A 445 26.55 5.59 -17.01
C CYS A 445 27.31 5.37 -15.69
N TRP A 446 28.62 5.14 -15.77
CA TRP A 446 29.40 4.79 -14.58
C TRP A 446 30.78 5.42 -14.64
N ARG A 447 31.48 5.40 -13.51
CA ARG A 447 32.90 5.69 -13.45
C ARG A 447 33.71 4.41 -13.53
N THR A 448 34.58 4.30 -14.52
CA THR A 448 35.46 3.13 -14.67
C THR A 448 36.50 3.13 -13.56
N ALA A 449 36.49 2.07 -12.77
CA ALA A 449 37.57 1.74 -11.87
C ALA A 449 37.52 0.28 -11.43
N GLY A 450 38.66 -0.18 -10.91
CA GLY A 450 38.78 -1.49 -10.32
C GLY A 450 38.96 -2.63 -11.34
N LYS A 451 38.50 -3.81 -10.95
CA LYS A 451 38.71 -5.08 -11.67
C LYS A 451 37.57 -5.34 -12.65
N SER A 452 37.90 -6.08 -13.71
CA SER A 452 36.96 -6.60 -14.70
C SER A 452 35.82 -7.38 -14.03
N GLN A 453 34.58 -7.03 -14.39
CA GLN A 453 33.36 -7.70 -13.99
C GLN A 453 32.28 -7.44 -15.02
N ILE A 454 31.69 -8.53 -15.54
CA ILE A 454 30.62 -8.48 -16.53
C ILE A 454 29.28 -8.45 -15.79
N LEU A 455 28.48 -7.43 -16.11
CA LEU A 455 27.15 -7.22 -15.56
C LEU A 455 26.08 -7.41 -16.64
N GLN A 456 24.99 -8.06 -16.26
CA GLN A 456 23.76 -8.14 -17.03
C GLN A 456 22.72 -7.20 -16.42
N VAL A 457 22.04 -6.45 -17.28
CA VAL A 457 20.91 -5.60 -16.87
C VAL A 457 19.60 -6.28 -17.23
N SER A 458 18.58 -6.15 -16.38
CA SER A 458 17.19 -6.42 -16.73
C SER A 458 16.26 -5.34 -16.20
N VAL A 459 15.17 -5.06 -16.92
CA VAL A 459 14.10 -4.14 -16.51
C VAL A 459 12.81 -4.93 -16.39
N ASP A 460 12.16 -4.93 -15.22
CA ASP A 460 11.00 -5.78 -14.90
C ASP A 460 11.16 -7.25 -15.31
N SER A 461 12.31 -7.82 -14.98
CA SER A 461 12.73 -9.18 -15.37
C SER A 461 13.02 -9.40 -16.86
N THR A 462 12.78 -8.42 -17.74
CA THR A 462 13.18 -8.48 -19.15
C THR A 462 14.68 -8.22 -19.26
N ILE A 463 15.43 -9.23 -19.70
CA ILE A 463 16.89 -9.16 -19.87
C ILE A 463 17.24 -8.23 -21.04
N MET A 464 18.13 -7.25 -20.79
CA MET A 464 18.63 -6.35 -21.81
C MET A 464 19.60 -7.05 -22.77
N GLN A 465 19.60 -6.63 -24.03
CA GLN A 465 20.24 -7.33 -25.15
C GLN A 465 21.77 -7.39 -25.05
N ARG A 466 22.41 -6.51 -24.26
CA ARG A 466 23.86 -6.42 -24.13
C ARG A 466 24.26 -6.48 -22.66
N THR A 467 25.32 -7.24 -22.39
CA THR A 467 26.09 -7.13 -21.16
C THR A 467 27.13 -6.03 -21.30
N PHE A 468 27.66 -5.55 -20.18
CA PHE A 468 28.77 -4.61 -20.17
C PHE A 468 29.79 -5.00 -19.10
N ASN A 469 31.03 -4.55 -19.31
CA ASN A 469 32.09 -4.73 -18.34
C ASN A 469 32.41 -3.37 -17.71
N LYS A 470 32.24 -3.26 -16.39
CA LYS A 470 32.42 -2.00 -15.67
C LYS A 470 33.86 -1.47 -15.68
N SER A 471 34.85 -2.28 -16.05
CA SER A 471 36.24 -1.82 -16.21
C SER A 471 36.56 -1.30 -17.62
N THR A 472 35.61 -1.33 -18.55
CA THR A 472 35.82 -0.88 -19.93
C THR A 472 35.78 0.64 -20.01
N TYR A 473 36.88 1.23 -20.48
CA TYR A 473 36.98 2.66 -20.79
C TYR A 473 36.20 2.98 -22.06
N LEU A 474 35.71 4.21 -22.15
CA LEU A 474 35.09 4.72 -23.38
C LEU A 474 36.10 4.64 -24.55
N PRO A 475 35.73 4.05 -25.69
CA PRO A 475 36.58 4.05 -26.88
C PRO A 475 36.84 5.46 -27.39
N SER A 476 37.91 5.65 -28.17
CA SER A 476 38.11 6.89 -28.92
C SER A 476 37.21 6.91 -30.17
N GLY A 477 36.52 8.01 -30.42
CA GLY A 477 35.73 8.19 -31.64
C GLY A 477 35.01 9.53 -31.66
N THR A 478 34.38 9.86 -32.79
CA THR A 478 33.37 10.91 -32.85
C THR A 478 32.09 10.42 -32.20
N ASP A 479 31.20 11.32 -31.77
CA ASP A 479 29.95 10.94 -31.11
C ASP A 479 29.10 9.99 -31.96
N ALA A 480 29.01 10.23 -33.27
CA ALA A 480 28.30 9.35 -34.19
C ALA A 480 28.90 7.92 -34.25
N VAL A 481 30.24 7.81 -34.19
CA VAL A 481 30.92 6.50 -34.17
C VAL A 481 30.70 5.80 -32.83
N LEU A 482 30.77 6.55 -31.72
CA LEU A 482 30.50 6.02 -30.39
C LEU A 482 29.05 5.52 -30.30
N GLU A 483 28.07 6.31 -30.74
CA GLU A 483 26.66 5.96 -30.69
C GLU A 483 26.37 4.69 -31.48
N ALA A 484 26.91 4.58 -32.69
CA ALA A 484 26.78 3.39 -33.53
C ALA A 484 27.34 2.12 -32.87
N GLN A 485 28.33 2.26 -31.99
CA GLN A 485 28.90 1.18 -31.19
C GLN A 485 28.17 0.97 -29.84
N GLY A 486 27.21 1.84 -29.51
CA GLY A 486 26.47 1.85 -28.24
C GLY A 486 27.25 2.49 -27.09
N TRP A 487 28.16 3.41 -27.40
CA TRP A 487 28.89 4.22 -26.43
C TRP A 487 28.46 5.68 -26.54
N LYS A 488 28.55 6.44 -25.45
CA LYS A 488 28.39 7.89 -25.49
C LYS A 488 29.13 8.60 -24.37
N HIS A 489 29.34 9.88 -24.56
CA HIS A 489 29.61 10.82 -23.46
C HIS A 489 28.28 11.26 -22.87
N TYR A 490 28.01 10.90 -21.61
CA TYR A 490 26.86 11.42 -20.87
C TYR A 490 27.20 12.69 -20.07
N THR A 491 28.50 12.98 -19.93
CA THR A 491 29.00 14.19 -19.28
C THR A 491 29.65 15.14 -20.27
N THR A 492 29.71 16.43 -19.94
CA THR A 492 30.53 17.41 -20.69
C THR A 492 32.03 17.23 -20.42
N TYR A 493 32.37 16.50 -19.35
CA TYR A 493 33.74 16.13 -19.02
C TYR A 493 34.23 15.02 -19.96
N THR A 494 34.93 15.39 -21.03
CA THR A 494 35.35 14.50 -22.13
C THR A 494 36.53 13.57 -21.78
N ASN A 495 36.39 12.81 -20.70
CA ASN A 495 37.34 11.78 -20.26
C ASN A 495 36.78 10.39 -20.54
N ASN A 496 37.65 9.43 -20.89
CA ASN A 496 37.25 8.07 -21.18
C ASN A 496 36.90 7.22 -19.93
N THR A 497 37.04 7.79 -18.74
CA THR A 497 36.73 7.13 -17.46
C THR A 497 35.27 7.20 -17.04
N VAL A 498 34.43 7.94 -17.77
CA VAL A 498 33.00 8.07 -17.52
C VAL A 498 32.19 7.71 -18.76
N PRO A 499 32.17 6.43 -19.15
CA PRO A 499 31.39 5.98 -20.29
C PRO A 499 29.88 5.92 -19.97
N GLY A 500 29.07 6.25 -20.98
CA GLY A 500 27.70 5.77 -21.11
C GLY A 500 27.66 4.60 -22.10
N TYR A 501 26.97 3.52 -21.76
CA TYR A 501 26.84 2.34 -22.62
C TYR A 501 25.40 1.91 -22.78
N LEU A 502 24.99 1.67 -24.03
CA LEU A 502 23.67 1.17 -24.38
C LEU A 502 23.60 -0.32 -24.07
N VAL A 503 22.82 -0.68 -23.05
CA VAL A 503 22.60 -2.08 -22.67
C VAL A 503 21.46 -2.71 -23.45
N GLY A 504 20.54 -1.92 -23.98
CA GLY A 504 19.40 -2.46 -24.68
C GLY A 504 18.30 -1.48 -25.02
N THR A 505 17.24 -2.03 -25.63
CA THR A 505 15.96 -1.35 -25.83
C THR A 505 14.88 -2.14 -25.10
N VAL A 506 14.05 -1.45 -24.33
CA VAL A 506 12.95 -2.02 -23.55
C VAL A 506 11.65 -1.33 -23.93
N ASN A 507 10.57 -2.11 -24.04
CA ASN A 507 9.22 -1.56 -24.14
C ASN A 507 8.61 -1.56 -22.73
N ILE A 508 8.47 -0.37 -22.15
CA ILE A 508 7.77 -0.15 -20.89
C ILE A 508 6.29 -0.20 -21.19
N GLN A 509 5.63 -1.26 -20.73
CA GLN A 509 4.22 -1.47 -21.03
C GLN A 509 3.35 -0.52 -20.20
N THR A 510 3.61 -0.41 -18.89
CA THR A 510 2.81 0.39 -17.94
C THR A 510 3.48 1.71 -17.59
N THR A 511 2.73 2.80 -17.49
CA THR A 511 3.27 4.03 -16.88
C THR A 511 3.39 3.85 -15.36
N GLY A 512 4.58 4.04 -14.79
CA GLY A 512 4.78 3.89 -13.35
C GLY A 512 6.25 3.77 -12.95
N GLN A 513 6.51 3.34 -11.72
CA GLN A 513 7.84 2.91 -11.31
C GLN A 513 8.11 1.47 -11.73
N HIS A 514 9.33 1.20 -12.16
CA HIS A 514 9.80 -0.09 -12.63
C HIS A 514 11.02 -0.54 -11.82
N THR A 515 11.46 -1.78 -12.02
CA THR A 515 12.67 -2.30 -11.38
C THR A 515 13.77 -2.50 -12.41
N ILE A 516 14.95 -1.91 -12.18
CA ILE A 516 16.17 -2.24 -12.91
C ILE A 516 17.07 -3.11 -12.03
N ARG A 517 17.48 -4.28 -12.54
CA ARG A 517 18.39 -5.21 -11.86
C ARG A 517 19.74 -5.23 -12.56
N PHE A 518 20.80 -5.16 -11.78
CA PHE A 518 22.17 -5.48 -12.20
C PHE A 518 22.57 -6.83 -11.61
N THR A 519 23.00 -7.76 -12.45
CA THR A 519 23.44 -9.10 -12.05
C THR A 519 24.90 -9.31 -12.46
N ALA A 520 25.75 -9.70 -11.51
CA ALA A 520 27.13 -10.08 -11.79
C ALA A 520 27.17 -11.48 -12.42
N LEU A 521 27.68 -11.57 -13.66
CA LEU A 521 27.80 -12.84 -14.38
C LEU A 521 29.16 -13.50 -14.18
N SER A 522 30.24 -12.70 -14.23
CA SER A 522 31.60 -13.18 -14.08
C SER A 522 32.57 -12.04 -13.74
N GLY A 523 33.76 -12.37 -13.25
CA GLY A 523 34.80 -11.43 -12.87
C GLY A 523 35.06 -11.40 -11.36
N GLY A 524 35.93 -10.48 -10.93
CA GLY A 524 36.34 -10.39 -9.53
C GLY A 524 35.41 -9.51 -8.68
N ASP A 525 35.41 -9.75 -7.37
CA ASP A 525 34.69 -8.90 -6.40
C ASP A 525 35.23 -7.46 -6.42
N ASN A 526 34.37 -6.48 -6.71
CA ASN A 526 34.75 -5.06 -6.69
C ASN A 526 33.55 -4.10 -6.68
N GLY A 527 33.80 -2.81 -6.51
CA GLY A 527 32.80 -1.74 -6.61
C GLY A 527 32.36 -1.49 -8.05
N PHE A 528 31.07 -1.30 -8.24
CA PHE A 528 30.44 -0.77 -9.44
C PHE A 528 29.97 0.65 -9.12
N TRP A 529 30.67 1.63 -9.68
CA TRP A 529 30.48 3.06 -9.40
C TRP A 529 29.47 3.67 -10.37
N LEU A 530 28.20 3.42 -10.08
CA LEU A 530 27.07 3.84 -10.90
C LEU A 530 26.76 5.32 -10.67
N ASP A 531 26.70 6.10 -11.74
CA ASP A 531 26.42 7.54 -11.68
C ASP A 531 25.00 7.82 -12.18
N MET A 532 24.72 7.51 -13.45
CA MET A 532 23.40 7.69 -14.03
C MET A 532 22.87 6.43 -14.70
N VAL A 533 21.55 6.31 -14.73
CA VAL A 533 20.82 5.42 -15.64
C VAL A 533 19.92 6.32 -16.49
N GLN A 534 19.94 6.14 -17.80
CA GLN A 534 19.12 6.97 -18.68
C GLN A 534 18.16 6.11 -19.49
N PHE A 535 16.88 6.43 -19.40
CA PHE A 535 15.83 5.87 -20.24
C PHE A 535 15.47 6.94 -21.26
N ILE A 536 15.94 6.79 -22.49
CA ILE A 536 15.69 7.77 -23.54
C ILE A 536 14.76 7.12 -24.58
N PRO A 537 13.58 7.71 -24.89
CA PRO A 537 12.71 7.19 -25.94
C PRO A 537 13.47 6.92 -27.23
N SER A 538 13.14 5.83 -27.93
CA SER A 538 13.92 5.38 -29.11
C SER A 538 14.04 6.43 -30.21
N GLU A 539 13.04 7.30 -30.32
CA GLU A 539 12.91 8.35 -31.34
C GLU A 539 13.58 9.68 -30.97
N MET A 540 14.01 9.84 -29.71
CA MET A 540 14.68 11.06 -29.24
C MET A 540 16.19 11.02 -29.50
N ASP A 541 16.84 12.19 -29.43
CA ASP A 541 18.30 12.29 -29.41
C ASP A 541 18.88 11.49 -28.24
N GLN A 542 19.81 10.59 -28.53
CA GLN A 542 20.44 9.70 -27.56
C GLN A 542 21.70 10.29 -26.93
N LEU A 543 22.26 11.34 -27.52
CA LEU A 543 23.53 11.96 -27.18
C LEU A 543 23.38 13.15 -26.24
N TRP A 544 22.26 13.87 -26.33
CA TRP A 544 22.01 15.09 -25.57
C TRP A 544 20.77 14.97 -24.64
N PRO A 545 20.71 15.75 -23.56
CA PRO A 545 21.75 16.64 -23.04
C PRO A 545 22.91 15.87 -22.41
N ARG A 546 24.02 16.59 -22.22
CA ARG A 546 25.17 16.13 -21.41
C ARG A 546 25.19 16.90 -20.11
N PHE A 547 25.53 16.21 -19.03
CA PHE A 547 25.57 16.83 -17.72
C PHE A 547 26.99 17.24 -17.37
N ASP A 548 27.19 18.47 -16.90
CA ASP A 548 28.46 18.81 -16.29
C ASP A 548 28.58 18.24 -14.87
N GLN A 549 29.74 18.44 -14.25
CA GLN A 549 30.01 17.92 -12.92
C GLN A 549 29.22 18.67 -11.83
N ASP A 550 28.64 19.84 -12.12
CA ASP A 550 27.71 20.55 -11.25
C ASP A 550 26.25 20.07 -11.42
N GLY A 551 26.02 19.09 -12.31
CA GLY A 551 24.70 18.52 -12.57
C GLY A 551 23.83 19.34 -13.51
N ILE A 552 24.41 20.33 -14.20
CA ILE A 552 23.70 21.18 -15.17
C ILE A 552 23.66 20.46 -16.52
N ALA A 553 22.48 20.41 -17.12
CA ALA A 553 22.28 19.87 -18.46
C ALA A 553 22.71 20.91 -19.52
N HIS A 554 23.56 20.47 -20.43
CA HIS A 554 23.97 21.20 -21.63
C HIS A 554 23.36 20.53 -22.84
N TYR A 555 22.75 21.30 -23.72
CA TYR A 555 22.10 20.82 -24.94
C TYR A 555 23.01 21.04 -26.15
N SER A 556 22.68 20.42 -27.28
CA SER A 556 23.43 20.63 -28.52
C SER A 556 23.31 22.10 -28.96
N ALA A 557 24.30 22.62 -29.66
CA ALA A 557 24.31 24.03 -30.09
C ALA A 557 23.22 24.41 -31.11
N ASP A 558 22.39 23.44 -31.54
CA ASP A 558 21.31 23.60 -32.53
C ASP A 558 19.89 23.64 -31.90
N GLU A 559 19.77 23.72 -30.57
CA GLU A 559 18.53 24.03 -29.82
C GLU A 559 18.65 25.38 -29.09
#